data_AF-A0A259RJ88-F1
#
_entry.id   AF-A0A259RJ88-F1
#
_cell.length_a   1.000
_cell.length_b   1.000
_cell.length_c   1.000
_cell.angle_alpha   90.00
_cell.angle_beta   90.00
_cell.angle_gamma   90.00
#
_symmetry.space_group_name_H-M   'P 1'
#
loop_
_entity.id
_entity.type
_entity.pdbx_description
1 polymer ?
#
loop_
_entity_poly.entity_id
_entity_poly.type
_entity_poly.pdbx_seq_one_letter_code
_entity_poly.pdbx_strand_id
1 'polypeptide(L)'
;MSTSKFTLDGALFRKVARAVGLPVVGIAVFLVFWAVVADHIHTSLGTFPGPEAVAVQSENLYQDYQQAQVKKAQFYQMQEERNAKLVAENPNYKAVIYPYTGQPTFVSQIGTSLVTVLSGFILASLIAIPLGIAIGLSSSLHAAVNPII
;
A
#
# COMPACT_ATOMS: atom_id res chain seq x y z
N MET A 1 -8.27 -19.81 52.04
CA MET A 1 -7.16 -19.75 51.05
C MET A 1 -7.35 -20.90 50.09
N SER A 2 -8.17 -20.70 49.03
CA SER A 2 -8.51 -21.74 48.05
C SER A 2 -7.82 -21.41 46.73
N THR A 3 -7.00 -22.34 46.25
CA THR A 3 -6.15 -22.24 45.06
C THR A 3 -6.94 -22.66 43.82
N SER A 4 -7.16 -21.73 42.90
CA SER A 4 -7.71 -21.99 41.57
C SER A 4 -6.69 -22.75 40.72
N LYS A 5 -6.86 -24.08 40.61
CA LYS A 5 -6.10 -24.89 39.66
C LYS A 5 -6.66 -24.71 38.25
N PHE A 6 -5.99 -23.85 37.50
CA PHE A 6 -5.70 -23.90 36.06
C PHE A 6 -6.33 -25.11 35.31
N THR A 7 -7.56 -24.96 34.81
CA THR A 7 -8.23 -25.90 33.89
C THR A 7 -8.34 -25.33 32.46
N LEU A 8 -7.33 -24.56 32.04
CA LEU A 8 -7.39 -23.74 30.81
C LEU A 8 -6.55 -24.24 29.62
N ASP A 9 -5.81 -25.35 29.69
CA ASP A 9 -4.86 -25.69 28.61
C ASP A 9 -5.43 -26.50 27.44
N GLY A 10 -6.16 -27.60 27.67
CA GLY A 10 -6.52 -28.53 26.58
C GLY A 10 -7.69 -28.09 25.68
N ALA A 11 -8.68 -27.37 26.22
CA ALA A 11 -9.82 -26.87 25.44
C ALA A 11 -9.48 -25.61 24.64
N LEU A 12 -8.67 -24.71 25.23
CA LEU A 12 -8.14 -23.53 24.56
C LEU A 12 -7.18 -23.92 23.45
N PHE A 13 -6.25 -24.85 23.69
CA PHE A 13 -5.33 -25.35 22.68
C PHE A 13 -6.06 -25.92 21.46
N ARG A 14 -7.10 -26.74 21.66
CA ARG A 14 -7.90 -27.28 20.53
C ARG A 14 -8.66 -26.20 19.77
N LYS A 15 -9.18 -25.18 20.45
CA LYS A 15 -9.84 -24.04 19.81
C LYS A 15 -8.84 -23.22 18.99
N VAL A 16 -7.68 -22.89 19.54
CA VAL A 16 -6.61 -22.14 18.85
C VAL A 16 -6.05 -22.95 17.68
N ALA A 17 -5.75 -24.24 17.88
CA ALA A 17 -5.25 -25.13 16.84
C ALA A 17 -6.25 -25.25 15.68
N ARG A 18 -7.56 -25.28 15.94
CA ARG A 18 -8.57 -25.29 14.87
C ARG A 18 -8.75 -23.91 14.23
N ALA A 19 -8.74 -22.84 15.03
CA ALA A 19 -8.91 -21.46 14.57
C ALA A 19 -7.73 -20.97 13.73
N VAL A 20 -6.52 -21.47 13.97
CA VAL A 20 -5.30 -21.10 13.23
C VAL A 20 -4.92 -22.18 12.21
N GLY A 21 -5.01 -23.46 12.58
CA GLY A 21 -4.60 -24.56 11.72
C GLY A 21 -5.46 -24.69 10.45
N LEU A 22 -6.77 -24.46 10.53
CA LEU A 22 -7.62 -24.53 9.35
C LEU A 22 -7.28 -23.41 8.32
N PRO A 23 -7.11 -22.13 8.73
CA PRO A 23 -6.57 -21.11 7.83
C PRO A 23 -5.19 -21.43 7.27
N VAL A 24 -4.25 -21.93 8.07
CA VAL A 24 -2.89 -22.26 7.62
C VAL A 24 -2.92 -23.36 6.55
N VAL A 25 -3.72 -24.41 6.75
CA VAL A 25 -3.90 -25.46 5.73
C VAL A 25 -4.53 -24.88 4.47
N GLY A 26 -5.53 -24.01 4.60
CA GLY A 26 -6.13 -23.32 3.45
C GLY A 26 -5.12 -22.50 2.66
N ILE A 27 -4.26 -21.74 3.34
CA ILE A 27 -3.17 -20.97 2.71
C ILE A 27 -2.18 -21.91 2.01
N ALA A 28 -1.78 -23.01 2.66
CA ALA A 28 -0.86 -23.96 2.06
C ALA A 28 -1.42 -24.59 0.78
N VAL A 29 -2.69 -25.02 0.79
CA VAL A 29 -3.38 -25.55 -0.39
C VAL A 29 -3.45 -24.50 -1.50
N PHE A 30 -3.79 -23.26 -1.13
CA PHE A 30 -3.80 -22.15 -2.07
C PHE A 30 -2.43 -21.89 -2.70
N LEU A 31 -1.35 -21.88 -1.92
CA LEU A 31 0.00 -21.66 -2.43
C LEU A 31 0.44 -22.76 -3.41
N VAL A 32 0.12 -24.02 -3.12
CA VAL A 32 0.39 -25.14 -4.04
C VAL A 32 -0.40 -24.96 -5.33
N PHE A 33 -1.70 -24.66 -5.24
CA PHE A 33 -2.54 -24.45 -6.40
C PHE A 33 -2.05 -23.26 -7.24
N TRP A 34 -1.73 -22.15 -6.60
CA TRP A 34 -1.17 -20.97 -7.27
C TRP A 34 0.15 -21.28 -7.97
N ALA A 35 1.08 -21.97 -7.31
CA ALA A 35 2.36 -22.35 -7.92
C ALA A 35 2.17 -23.19 -9.18
N VAL A 36 1.27 -24.17 -9.16
CA VAL A 36 0.97 -25.02 -10.32
C VAL A 36 0.31 -24.23 -11.44
N VAL A 37 -0.71 -23.43 -11.12
CA VAL A 37 -1.47 -22.67 -12.13
C VAL A 37 -0.62 -21.58 -12.78
N ALA A 38 0.25 -20.91 -12.03
CA ALA A 38 1.08 -19.82 -12.54
C ALA A 38 1.97 -20.26 -13.72
N ASP A 39 2.54 -21.47 -13.65
CA ASP A 39 3.41 -22.02 -14.70
C ASP A 39 2.66 -22.28 -16.02
N HIS A 40 1.35 -22.52 -15.94
CA HIS A 40 0.51 -22.80 -17.10
C HIS A 40 -0.07 -21.54 -17.78
N ILE A 41 0.17 -20.34 -17.25
CA ILE A 41 -0.35 -19.08 -17.82
C ILE A 41 0.77 -18.36 -18.57
N HIS A 42 0.69 -18.38 -19.90
CA HIS A 42 1.56 -17.60 -20.78
C HIS A 42 0.84 -16.34 -21.27
N THR A 43 1.41 -15.18 -20.95
CA THR A 43 0.91 -13.88 -21.41
C THR A 43 1.83 -13.32 -22.50
N SER A 44 1.38 -12.31 -23.23
CA SER A 44 2.21 -11.58 -24.21
C SER A 44 3.43 -10.89 -23.59
N LEU A 45 3.46 -10.74 -22.26
CA LEU A 45 4.54 -10.11 -21.49
C LEU A 45 5.44 -11.14 -20.76
N GLY A 46 5.16 -12.44 -20.90
CA GLY A 46 5.91 -13.52 -20.26
C GLY A 46 5.04 -14.49 -19.45
N THR A 47 5.69 -15.32 -18.64
CA THR A 47 5.03 -16.26 -17.71
C THR A 47 4.45 -15.54 -16.51
N PHE A 48 3.30 -16.01 -16.01
CA PHE A 48 2.72 -15.46 -14.80
C PHE A 48 3.59 -15.79 -13.57
N PRO A 49 3.91 -14.81 -12.70
CA PRO A 49 4.81 -15.04 -11.58
C PRO A 49 4.15 -15.92 -10.49
N GLY A 50 4.87 -16.95 -10.06
CA GLY A 50 4.50 -17.80 -8.93
C GLY A 50 4.80 -17.17 -7.56
N PRO A 51 4.43 -17.85 -6.46
CA PRO A 51 4.59 -17.34 -5.09
C PRO A 51 6.03 -16.98 -4.71
N GLU A 52 7.00 -17.79 -5.12
CA GLU A 52 8.42 -17.53 -4.85
C GLU A 52 8.90 -16.26 -5.54
N ALA A 53 8.60 -16.11 -6.83
CA ALA A 53 8.98 -14.94 -7.62
C ALA A 53 8.38 -13.65 -7.02
N VAL A 54 7.13 -13.71 -6.56
CA VAL A 54 6.50 -12.58 -5.85
C VAL A 54 7.20 -12.28 -4.53
N ALA A 55 7.60 -13.29 -3.77
CA ALA A 55 8.32 -13.07 -2.50
C ALA A 55 9.68 -12.38 -2.74
N VAL A 56 10.46 -12.88 -3.70
CA VAL A 56 11.75 -12.27 -4.09
C VAL A 56 11.56 -10.84 -4.59
N GLN A 57 10.59 -10.62 -5.48
CA GLN A 57 10.31 -9.27 -5.99
C GLN A 57 9.85 -8.32 -4.88
N SER A 58 9.10 -8.81 -3.90
CA SER A 58 8.66 -8.01 -2.75
C SER A 58 9.84 -7.57 -1.89
N GLU A 59 10.82 -8.45 -1.68
CA GLU A 59 12.05 -8.11 -0.98
C GLU A 59 12.89 -7.08 -1.75
N ASN A 60 13.05 -7.28 -3.07
CA ASN A 60 13.76 -6.32 -3.93
C ASN A 60 13.14 -4.91 -3.83
N LEU A 61 11.81 -4.81 -3.90
CA LEU A 61 11.09 -3.53 -3.73
C LEU A 61 11.38 -2.86 -2.37
N TYR A 62 11.46 -3.66 -1.31
CA TYR A 62 11.79 -3.15 0.02
C TYR A 62 13.24 -2.65 0.09
N GLN A 63 14.18 -3.41 -0.48
CA GLN A 63 15.58 -3.00 -0.54
C GLN A 63 15.77 -1.72 -1.36
N ASP A 64 15.10 -1.62 -2.51
CA ASP A 64 15.11 -0.41 -3.36
C ASP A 64 14.58 0.81 -2.59
N TYR A 65 13.51 0.63 -1.83
CA TYR A 65 12.98 1.69 -0.97
C TYR A 65 14.02 2.15 0.06
N GLN A 66 14.66 1.22 0.77
CA GLN A 66 15.70 1.56 1.76
C GLN A 66 16.88 2.30 1.12
N GLN A 67 17.38 1.80 -0.01
CA GLN A 67 18.47 2.43 -0.75
C GLN A 67 18.09 3.84 -1.24
N ALA A 68 16.87 4.04 -1.71
CA ALA A 68 16.38 5.34 -2.14
C ALA A 68 16.36 6.36 -0.98
N GLN A 69 16.00 5.93 0.23
CA GLN A 69 16.01 6.80 1.41
C GLN A 69 17.42 7.18 1.84
N VAL A 70 18.36 6.23 1.80
CA VAL A 70 19.78 6.51 2.09
C VAL A 70 20.34 7.53 1.09
N LYS A 71 20.11 7.32 -0.22
CA LYS A 71 20.56 8.25 -1.27
C LYS A 71 19.96 9.64 -1.09
N LYS A 72 18.68 9.72 -0.73
CA LYS A 72 18.00 10.98 -0.44
C LYS A 72 18.64 11.70 0.76
N ALA A 73 18.91 10.99 1.84
CA ALA A 73 19.57 11.57 3.02
C ALA A 73 20.98 12.07 2.70
N GLN A 74 21.78 11.26 1.99
CA GLN A 74 23.12 11.63 1.53
C GLN A 74 23.09 12.88 0.62
N PHE A 75 22.12 12.97 -0.28
CA PHE A 75 21.95 14.14 -1.14
C PHE A 75 21.73 15.43 -0.34
N TYR A 76 20.91 15.40 0.70
CA TYR A 76 20.71 16.57 1.57
C TYR A 76 21.94 16.89 2.41
N GLN A 77 22.58 15.88 3.00
CA GLN A 77 23.83 16.05 3.77
C GLN A 77 24.92 16.72 2.94
N MET A 78 25.16 16.25 1.71
CA MET A 78 26.15 16.86 0.82
C MET A 78 25.84 18.32 0.49
N GLN A 79 24.55 18.68 0.36
CA GLN A 79 24.16 20.07 0.12
C GLN A 79 24.39 20.94 1.36
N GLU A 80 24.06 20.45 2.54
CA GLU A 80 24.28 21.15 3.80
C GLU A 80 25.77 21.39 4.04
N GLU A 81 26.61 20.38 3.86
CA GLU A 81 28.07 20.51 4.01
C GLU A 81 28.67 21.51 3.02
N ARG A 82 28.25 21.46 1.75
CA ARG A 82 28.72 22.41 0.73
C ARG A 82 28.28 23.83 1.07
N ASN A 83 27.02 24.00 1.46
CA ASN A 83 26.50 25.32 1.79
C ASN A 83 27.17 25.88 3.05
N ALA A 84 27.44 25.06 4.07
CA ALA A 84 28.15 25.46 5.27
C ALA A 84 29.56 25.99 4.95
N LYS A 85 30.30 25.32 4.06
CA LYS A 85 31.62 25.78 3.59
C LYS A 85 31.53 27.12 2.86
N LEU A 86 30.56 27.26 1.94
CA LEU A 86 30.39 28.48 1.16
C LEU A 86 29.95 29.68 2.01
N VAL A 87 29.11 29.47 3.04
CA VAL A 87 28.74 30.51 4.00
C VAL A 87 29.93 30.92 4.87
N ALA A 88 30.78 29.96 5.27
CA ALA A 88 31.98 30.25 6.06
C ALA A 88 33.03 31.04 5.28
N GLU A 89 33.21 30.75 3.98
CA GLU A 89 34.12 31.48 3.10
C GLU A 89 33.57 32.85 2.68
N ASN A 90 32.25 32.96 2.50
CA ASN A 90 31.59 34.19 2.06
C ASN A 90 30.35 34.48 2.92
N PRO A 91 30.43 35.41 3.90
CA PRO A 91 29.32 35.73 4.80
C PRO A 91 28.05 36.27 4.10
N ASN A 92 28.19 36.81 2.87
CA ASN A 92 27.07 37.28 2.07
C ASN A 92 26.43 36.18 1.19
N TYR A 93 26.94 34.95 1.23
CA TYR A 93 26.40 33.83 0.46
C TYR A 93 25.07 33.36 1.07
N LYS A 94 24.04 33.24 0.22
CA LYS A 94 22.74 32.68 0.62
C LYS A 94 22.73 31.18 0.29
N ALA A 95 22.70 30.34 1.32
CA ALA A 95 22.58 28.89 1.16
C ALA A 95 21.29 28.52 0.44
N VAL A 96 21.40 27.70 -0.61
CA VAL A 96 20.26 27.19 -1.39
C VAL A 96 20.24 25.66 -1.29
N ILE A 97 19.09 25.10 -0.92
CA ILE A 97 18.85 23.66 -0.87
C ILE A 97 17.93 23.28 -2.02
N TYR A 98 18.40 22.39 -2.89
CA TYR A 98 17.63 21.85 -3.99
C TYR A 98 16.81 20.63 -3.55
N PRO A 99 15.59 20.46 -4.07
CA PRO A 99 14.80 19.27 -3.82
C PRO A 99 15.45 18.04 -4.46
N TYR A 100 15.34 16.89 -3.80
CA TYR A 100 15.82 15.62 -4.33
C TYR A 100 14.96 15.17 -5.52
N THR A 101 15.58 14.86 -6.65
CA THR A 101 14.94 14.49 -7.92
C THR A 101 15.08 13.00 -8.27
N GLY A 102 15.31 12.15 -7.27
CA GLY A 102 15.40 10.70 -7.50
C GLY A 102 14.09 10.07 -7.98
N GLN A 103 14.19 8.89 -8.59
CA GLN A 103 13.03 8.16 -9.11
C GLN A 103 12.03 7.82 -7.99
N PRO A 104 10.72 7.89 -8.27
CA PRO A 104 9.69 7.56 -7.27
C PRO A 104 9.72 6.06 -6.98
N THR A 105 9.88 5.72 -5.71
CA THR A 105 9.77 4.33 -5.21
C THR A 105 8.36 3.78 -5.41
N PHE A 106 8.21 2.45 -5.48
CA PHE A 106 6.91 1.80 -5.55
C PHE A 106 5.96 2.23 -4.41
N VAL A 107 6.49 2.34 -3.18
CA VAL A 107 5.72 2.78 -2.01
C VAL A 107 5.19 4.22 -2.19
N SER A 108 6.02 5.12 -2.71
CA SER A 108 5.56 6.50 -3.00
C SER A 108 4.48 6.54 -4.09
N GLN A 109 4.57 5.66 -5.09
CA GLN A 109 3.57 5.58 -6.15
C GLN A 109 2.22 5.07 -5.63
N ILE A 110 2.22 4.09 -4.72
CA ILE A 110 0.99 3.65 -4.03
C ILE A 110 0.33 4.85 -3.34
N GLY A 111 1.10 5.64 -2.58
CA GLY A 111 0.59 6.82 -1.90
C GLY A 111 -0.05 7.82 -2.86
N THR A 112 0.65 8.16 -3.95
CA THR A 112 0.11 9.07 -4.98
C THR A 112 -1.18 8.52 -5.58
N SER A 113 -1.20 7.25 -5.97
CA SER A 113 -2.39 6.60 -6.53
C SER A 113 -3.58 6.63 -5.57
N LEU A 114 -3.35 6.31 -4.29
CA LEU A 114 -4.40 6.34 -3.27
C LEU A 114 -4.98 7.75 -3.12
N VAL A 115 -4.12 8.77 -3.04
CA VAL A 115 -4.58 10.16 -2.94
C VAL A 115 -5.42 10.53 -4.16
N THR A 116 -4.95 10.23 -5.37
CA THR A 116 -5.69 10.55 -6.60
C THR A 116 -7.07 9.89 -6.64
N VAL A 117 -7.16 8.60 -6.32
CA VAL A 117 -8.45 7.88 -6.32
C VAL A 117 -9.37 8.39 -5.22
N LEU A 118 -8.84 8.65 -4.02
CA LEU A 118 -9.62 9.19 -2.91
C LEU A 118 -10.16 10.59 -3.22
N SER A 119 -9.37 11.45 -3.87
CA SER A 119 -9.85 12.77 -4.30
C SER A 119 -11.03 12.65 -5.28
N GLY A 120 -10.94 11.76 -6.26
CA GLY A 120 -12.04 11.51 -7.19
C GLY A 120 -13.29 10.95 -6.50
N PHE A 121 -13.10 9.98 -5.60
CA PHE A 121 -14.18 9.40 -4.80
C PHE A 121 -14.88 10.44 -3.92
N ILE A 122 -14.13 11.30 -3.24
CA ILE A 122 -14.69 12.35 -2.38
C ILE A 122 -15.50 13.33 -3.24
N LEU A 123 -14.95 13.80 -4.36
CA LEU A 123 -15.65 14.71 -5.25
C LEU A 123 -16.94 14.10 -5.81
N ALA A 124 -16.86 12.86 -6.29
CA ALA A 124 -18.02 12.12 -6.78
C ALA A 124 -19.08 11.95 -5.69
N SER A 125 -18.68 11.58 -4.48
CA SER A 125 -19.59 11.40 -3.35
C SER A 125 -20.29 12.69 -2.96
N LEU A 126 -19.58 13.82 -2.94
CA LEU A 126 -20.15 15.13 -2.61
C LEU A 126 -21.25 15.56 -3.59
N ILE A 127 -21.19 15.12 -4.86
CA ILE A 127 -22.18 15.47 -5.88
C ILE A 127 -23.28 14.39 -5.94
N ALA A 128 -22.88 13.13 -6.00
CA ALA A 128 -23.78 12.00 -6.22
C ALA A 128 -24.70 11.75 -5.02
N ILE A 129 -24.23 11.94 -3.77
CA ILE A 129 -25.05 11.69 -2.59
C ILE A 129 -26.21 12.69 -2.50
N PRO A 130 -26.00 14.03 -2.54
CA PRO A 130 -27.11 14.98 -2.51
C PRO A 130 -28.06 14.82 -3.69
N LEU A 131 -27.52 14.59 -4.89
CA LEU A 131 -28.32 14.37 -6.09
C LEU A 131 -29.17 13.09 -5.98
N GLY A 132 -28.58 12.00 -5.50
CA GLY A 132 -29.28 10.74 -5.25
C GLY A 132 -30.40 10.89 -4.22
N ILE A 133 -30.17 11.65 -3.14
CA ILE A 133 -31.20 11.97 -2.15
C ILE A 133 -32.33 12.80 -2.79
N ALA A 134 -32.00 13.84 -3.55
CA ALA A 134 -33.00 14.69 -4.21
C ALA A 134 -33.88 13.91 -5.21
N ILE A 135 -33.26 13.02 -5.99
CA ILE A 135 -33.97 12.13 -6.92
C ILE A 135 -34.83 11.12 -6.15
N GLY A 136 -34.29 10.50 -5.10
CA GLY A 136 -35.00 9.49 -4.32
C GLY A 136 -36.23 10.01 -3.56
N LEU A 137 -36.24 11.29 -3.20
CA LEU A 137 -37.35 11.92 -2.48
C LEU A 137 -38.43 12.53 -3.41
N SER A 138 -38.21 12.58 -4.72
CA SER A 138 -39.13 13.21 -5.68
C SER A 138 -39.44 12.31 -6.87
N SER A 139 -40.67 11.81 -6.96
CA SER A 139 -41.14 10.97 -8.06
C SER A 139 -41.05 11.66 -9.43
N SER A 140 -41.32 12.97 -9.49
CA SER A 140 -41.21 13.77 -10.72
C SER A 140 -39.75 13.93 -11.17
N LEU A 141 -38.83 14.17 -10.22
CA LEU A 141 -37.40 14.30 -10.54
C LEU A 141 -36.79 12.95 -10.93
N HIS A 142 -37.20 11.87 -10.26
CA HIS A 142 -36.85 10.51 -10.62
C HIS A 142 -37.30 10.14 -12.03
N ALA A 143 -38.57 10.40 -12.39
CA ALA A 143 -39.08 10.12 -13.72
C ALA A 143 -38.32 10.88 -14.83
N ALA A 144 -37.88 12.11 -14.54
CA ALA A 144 -37.12 12.93 -15.48
C ALA A 144 -35.66 12.44 -15.67
N VAL A 145 -35.02 11.92 -14.62
CA VAL A 145 -33.61 11.50 -14.65
C VAL A 145 -33.43 10.02 -14.99
N ASN A 146 -34.46 9.18 -14.79
CA ASN A 146 -34.44 7.74 -15.08
C ASN A 146 -33.99 7.33 -16.50
N PRO A 147 -34.20 8.11 -17.58
CA PRO A 147 -33.66 7.76 -18.91
C PRO A 147 -32.13 7.91 -19.04
N ILE A 148 -31.47 8.60 -18.10
CA ILE A 148 -30.02 8.91 -18.12
C ILE A 148 -29.25 7.96 -17.17
N ILE A 149 -29.93 7.48 -16.13
CA ILE A 149 -29.43 6.46 -15.19
C ILE A 149 -29.58 5.07 -15.82
#